data_AF-A0A379XX58-F1
#
_entry.id   AF-A0A379XX58-F1
#
_cell.length_a   1.000
_cell.length_b   1.000
_cell.length_c   1.000
_cell.angle_alpha   90.00
_cell.angle_beta   90.00
_cell.angle_gamma   90.00
#
_symmetry.space_group_name_H-M   'P 1'
#
loop_
_entity.id
_entity.type
_entity.pdbx_description
1 polymer ?
#
loop_
_entity_poly.entity_id
_entity_poly.type
_entity_poly.pdbx_seq_one_letter_code
_entity_poly.pdbx_strand_id
1 'polypeptide(L)'
;MSTNLRFGAWLTADSIVNYINTNLSTLVLARILGAGVAGGYNLAYNVAVVPPMKLNPIITRVLFPAFAKIQDDTEKLRVNFYKLLSVVGIINFPALLGLMVVANNFVR
;
A
#
# COMPACT_ATOMS: atom_id res chain seq x y z
N MET A 1 33.87 0.21 -10.10
CA MET A 1 33.09 -0.91 -10.66
C MET A 1 32.54 -1.85 -9.58
N SER A 2 33.34 -2.27 -8.58
CA SER A 2 32.93 -3.19 -7.50
C SER A 2 31.85 -2.63 -6.54
N THR A 3 31.85 -1.33 -6.26
CA THR A 3 30.85 -0.69 -5.38
C THR A 3 29.43 -0.72 -5.97
N ASN A 4 29.30 -0.57 -7.29
CA ASN A 4 28.01 -0.62 -7.98
C ASN A 4 27.43 -2.05 -7.99
N LEU A 5 28.27 -3.07 -8.13
CA LEU A 5 27.87 -4.47 -8.02
C LEU A 5 27.41 -4.81 -6.59
N ARG A 6 28.12 -4.32 -5.57
CA ARG A 6 27.72 -4.51 -4.16
C ARG A 6 26.41 -3.79 -3.83
N PHE A 7 26.22 -2.59 -4.37
CA PHE A 7 24.97 -1.84 -4.23
C PHE A 7 23.80 -2.52 -4.94
N GLY A 8 23.99 -2.96 -6.19
CA GLY A 8 22.99 -3.72 -6.95
C GLY A 8 22.64 -5.05 -6.29
N ALA A 9 23.61 -5.75 -5.70
CA ALA A 9 23.37 -6.97 -4.94
C ALA A 9 22.50 -6.71 -3.70
N TRP A 10 22.76 -5.62 -2.98
CA TRP A 10 21.93 -5.20 -1.84
C TRP A 10 20.50 -4.83 -2.25
N LEU A 11 20.32 -4.06 -3.32
CA LEU A 11 18.99 -3.73 -3.84
C LEU A 11 18.21 -4.97 -4.29
N THR A 12 18.90 -5.93 -4.92
CA THR A 12 18.28 -7.18 -5.34
C THR A 12 17.88 -8.02 -4.13
N ALA A 13 18.73 -8.12 -3.11
CA ALA A 13 18.41 -8.81 -1.87
C ALA A 13 17.21 -8.19 -1.16
N ASP A 14 17.16 -6.86 -1.05
CA ASP A 14 16.02 -6.14 -0.47
C ASP A 14 14.73 -6.40 -1.27
N SER A 15 14.82 -6.38 -2.61
CA SER A 15 13.67 -6.67 -3.49
C SER A 15 13.17 -8.10 -3.31
N ILE A 16 14.06 -9.09 -3.15
CA ILE A 16 13.69 -10.48 -2.89
C ILE A 16 13.01 -10.62 -1.53
N VAL A 17 13.57 -10.01 -0.49
CA VAL A 17 12.99 -10.02 0.87
C VAL A 17 11.59 -9.39 0.85
N ASN A 18 11.43 -8.25 0.19
CA ASN A 18 10.14 -7.59 0.06
C ASN A 18 9.13 -8.41 -0.75
N TYR A 19 9.57 -9.07 -1.81
CA TYR A 19 8.73 -9.98 -2.60
C TYR A 19 8.24 -11.15 -1.75
N ILE A 20 9.13 -11.77 -0.98
CA ILE A 20 8.76 -12.86 -0.08
C ILE A 20 7.78 -12.35 0.97
N ASN A 21 8.09 -11.26 1.67
CA ASN A 21 7.21 -10.69 2.70
C ASN A 21 5.81 -10.37 2.19
N THR A 22 5.71 -9.82 0.97
CA THR A 22 4.42 -9.46 0.37
C THR A 22 3.59 -10.69 -0.01
N ASN A 23 4.24 -11.77 -0.47
CA ASN A 23 3.55 -12.98 -0.94
C ASN A 23 3.47 -14.09 0.12
N LEU A 24 4.15 -13.95 1.26
CA LEU A 24 4.25 -14.99 2.27
C LEU A 24 2.88 -15.37 2.81
N SER A 25 2.02 -14.39 3.09
CA SER A 25 0.64 -14.61 3.53
C SER A 25 -0.13 -15.47 2.53
N THR A 26 -0.04 -15.16 1.23
CA THR A 26 -0.68 -15.93 0.16
C THR A 26 -0.13 -17.36 0.08
N LEU A 27 1.19 -17.53 0.17
CA LEU A 27 1.84 -18.85 0.11
C LEU A 27 1.46 -19.73 1.30
N VAL A 28 1.41 -19.14 2.50
CA VAL A 28 0.99 -19.82 3.72
C VAL A 28 -0.49 -20.22 3.63
N LEU A 29 -1.36 -19.32 3.18
CA LEU A 29 -2.78 -19.61 2.98
C LEU A 29 -2.99 -20.70 1.92
N ALA A 30 -2.25 -20.67 0.81
CA ALA A 30 -2.31 -21.70 -0.22
C ALA A 30 -1.92 -23.08 0.31
N ARG A 31 -0.92 -23.13 1.20
CA ARG A 31 -0.44 -24.38 1.79
C ARG A 31 -1.38 -24.94 2.86
N ILE A 32 -1.99 -24.09 3.68
CA ILE A 32 -2.83 -24.52 4.81
C ILE A 32 -4.28 -24.76 4.36
N LEU A 33 -4.82 -23.89 3.50
CA LEU A 33 -6.25 -23.84 3.14
C LEU A 33 -6.52 -24.22 1.68
N GLY A 34 -5.47 -24.48 0.89
CA GLY A 34 -5.56 -24.85 -0.52
C GLY A 34 -5.62 -23.65 -1.47
N ALA A 35 -5.49 -23.94 -2.78
CA ALA A 35 -5.38 -22.94 -3.82
C ALA A 35 -6.63 -22.05 -3.98
N GLY A 36 -7.83 -22.58 -3.67
CA GLY A 36 -9.08 -21.83 -3.76
C GLY A 36 -9.14 -20.63 -2.81
N VAL A 37 -8.78 -20.83 -1.53
CA VAL A 37 -8.77 -19.75 -0.53
C VAL A 37 -7.67 -18.73 -0.82
N ALA A 38 -6.50 -19.19 -1.29
CA ALA A 38 -5.43 -18.28 -1.71
C ALA A 38 -5.80 -17.43 -2.93
N GLY A 39 -6.58 -17.97 -3.87
CA GLY A 39 -7.11 -17.22 -5.00
C GLY A 39 -8.05 -16.09 -4.55
N GLY A 40 -8.99 -16.38 -3.65
CA GLY A 40 -9.87 -15.38 -3.06
C GLY A 40 -9.12 -14.30 -2.28
N TYR A 41 -8.11 -14.69 -1.49
CA TYR A 41 -7.23 -13.75 -0.79
C TYR A 41 -6.46 -12.83 -1.75
N ASN A 42 -5.87 -13.39 -2.81
CA ASN A 42 -5.15 -12.61 -3.81
C ASN A 42 -6.09 -11.61 -4.50
N LEU A 43 -7.32 -12.01 -4.84
CA LEU A 43 -8.30 -11.09 -5.42
C LEU A 43 -8.61 -9.94 -4.44
N ALA A 44 -8.93 -10.26 -3.18
CA ALA A 44 -9.17 -9.25 -2.16
C ALA A 44 -7.98 -8.29 -2.00
N TYR A 45 -6.75 -8.82 -1.97
CA TYR A 45 -5.53 -8.02 -1.91
C TYR A 45 -5.37 -7.10 -3.13
N ASN A 46 -5.62 -7.61 -4.34
CA ASN A 46 -5.51 -6.82 -5.57
C ASN A 46 -6.54 -5.70 -5.66
N VAL A 47 -7.73 -5.86 -5.08
CA VAL A 47 -8.75 -4.80 -5.15
C VAL A 47 -8.63 -3.82 -3.97
N ALA A 48 -8.29 -4.30 -2.76
CA ALA A 48 -8.24 -3.45 -1.57
C ALA A 48 -6.87 -2.77 -1.34
N VAL A 49 -5.76 -3.43 -1.68
CA VAL A 49 -4.41 -2.99 -1.27
C VAL A 49 -3.60 -2.41 -2.43
N VAL A 50 -3.67 -3.02 -3.60
CA VAL A 50 -2.87 -2.59 -4.76
C VAL A 50 -3.19 -1.16 -5.22
N PRO A 51 -4.46 -0.70 -5.30
CA PRO A 51 -4.74 0.67 -5.74
C PRO A 51 -4.19 1.73 -4.78
N PRO A 52 -4.42 1.66 -3.45
CA PRO A 52 -3.76 2.57 -2.49
C PRO A 52 -2.23 2.53 -2.59
N MET A 53 -1.64 1.33 -2.75
CA MET A 53 -0.19 1.17 -2.86
C MET A 53 0.40 1.90 -4.08
N LYS A 54 -0.34 1.97 -5.20
CA LYS A 54 0.09 2.72 -6.39
C LYS A 54 -0.11 4.23 -6.26
N LEU A 55 -1.13 4.67 -5.52
CA LEU A 55 -1.41 6.10 -5.31
C LEU A 55 -0.48 6.74 -4.29
N ASN A 56 -0.08 6.00 -3.25
CA ASN A 56 0.69 6.55 -2.13
C ASN A 56 2.00 7.24 -2.57
N PRO A 57 2.84 6.68 -3.46
CA PRO A 57 4.05 7.36 -3.93
C PRO A 57 3.77 8.67 -4.69
N ILE A 58 2.64 8.76 -5.40
CA ILE A 58 2.24 9.98 -6.13
C ILE A 58 1.86 11.06 -5.12
N ILE A 59 1.07 10.68 -4.12
CA ILE A 59 0.63 11.57 -3.04
C ILE A 59 1.85 12.08 -2.26
N THR A 60 2.72 11.19 -1.80
CA THR A 60 3.89 11.57 -0.99
C THR A 60 4.85 12.47 -1.75
N ARG A 61 5.05 12.27 -3.05
CA ARG A 61 5.91 13.13 -3.89
C ARG A 61 5.44 14.59 -3.96
N VAL A 62 4.15 14.86 -3.80
CA VAL A 62 3.59 16.21 -3.77
C VAL A 62 3.53 16.77 -2.35
N LEU A 63 3.13 15.93 -1.39
CA LEU A 63 2.96 16.36 0.00
C LEU A 63 4.27 16.66 0.72
N PHE A 64 5.33 15.88 0.47
CA PHE A 64 6.62 16.11 1.12
C PHE A 64 7.15 17.53 0.87
N PRO A 65 7.26 18.00 -0.39
CA PRO A 65 7.67 19.37 -0.67
C PRO A 65 6.71 20.42 -0.09
N ALA A 66 5.40 20.15 -0.11
CA ALA A 66 4.40 21.07 0.43
C ALA A 66 4.55 21.24 1.95
N PHE A 67 4.76 20.15 2.70
CA PHE A 67 4.99 20.17 4.13
C PHE A 67 6.37 20.75 4.48
N ALA A 68 7.41 20.49 3.68
CA ALA A 68 8.73 21.10 3.88
C ALA A 68 8.69 22.64 3.81
N LYS A 69 7.83 23.22 2.95
CA LYS A 69 7.66 24.69 2.86
C LYS A 69 7.04 25.34 4.10
N ILE A 70 6.31 24.57 4.90
CA ILE A 70 5.64 25.06 6.11
C ILE A 70 6.20 24.39 7.37
N GLN A 71 7.37 23.76 7.29
CA GLN A 71 7.93 22.92 8.37
C GLN A 71 8.16 23.69 9.68
N ASP A 72 8.49 24.98 9.60
CA ASP A 72 8.77 25.82 10.77
C ASP A 72 7.47 26.33 11.42
N ASP A 73 6.32 26.21 10.75
CA ASP A 73 5.01 26.61 11.24
C ASP A 73 4.23 25.37 11.69
N THR A 74 4.50 24.95 12.93
CA THR A 74 3.94 23.73 13.54
C THR A 74 2.40 23.71 13.52
N GLU A 75 1.76 24.88 13.69
CA GLU A 75 0.30 24.99 13.69
C GLU A 75 -0.27 24.75 12.29
N LYS A 76 0.28 25.43 11.27
CA LYS A 76 -0.13 25.18 9.88
C LYS A 76 0.16 23.76 9.44
N LEU A 77 1.29 23.19 9.83
CA LEU A 77 1.63 21.81 9.50
C LEU A 77 0.58 20.84 10.06
N ARG A 78 0.21 21.01 11.34
CA ARG A 78 -0.81 20.20 12.02
C ARG A 78 -2.18 20.28 11.32
N VAL A 79 -2.65 21.48 11.02
CA VAL A 79 -3.95 21.68 10.36
C VAL A 79 -3.97 21.02 8.98
N ASN A 80 -2.92 21.22 8.18
CA ASN A 80 -2.84 20.63 6.84
C ASN A 80 -2.70 19.10 6.88
N PHE A 81 -2.00 18.56 7.88
CA PHE A 81 -1.91 17.12 8.10
C PHE A 81 -3.27 16.50 8.46
N TYR A 82 -4.02 17.11 9.38
CA TYR A 82 -5.37 16.62 9.72
C TYR A 82 -6.35 16.75 8.56
N LYS A 83 -6.25 17.83 7.77
CA LYS A 83 -7.06 17.99 6.56
C LYS A 83 -6.76 16.87 5.55
N LEU A 84 -5.48 16.55 5.36
CA LEU A 84 -5.09 15.43 4.51
C LEU A 84 -5.68 14.11 5.02
N LEU A 85 -5.48 13.81 6.31
CA LEU A 85 -5.99 12.58 6.92
C LEU A 85 -7.51 12.47 6.76
N SER A 86 -8.22 13.59 6.92
CA SER A 86 -9.67 13.66 6.74
C SER A 86 -10.08 13.36 5.29
N VAL A 87 -9.41 13.93 4.30
CA VAL A 87 -9.68 13.67 2.87
C VAL A 87 -9.41 12.20 2.52
N VAL A 88 -8.27 11.66 2.97
CA VAL A 88 -7.91 10.26 2.76
C VAL A 88 -8.93 9.33 3.42
N GLY A 89 -9.42 9.68 4.61
CA GLY A 89 -10.49 8.95 5.30
C GLY A 89 -11.79 8.98 4.50
N ILE A 90 -12.26 10.17 4.11
CA ILE A 90 -13.50 10.35 3.35
C ILE A 90 -13.50 9.59 2.02
N ILE A 91 -12.33 9.34 1.42
CA ILE A 91 -12.23 8.53 0.20
C ILE A 91 -12.14 7.04 0.55
N ASN A 92 -11.28 6.64 1.49
CA ASN A 92 -11.07 5.22 1.81
C ASN A 92 -12.30 4.57 2.46
N PHE A 93 -12.99 5.26 3.37
CA PHE A 93 -14.16 4.70 4.05
C PHE A 93 -15.26 4.26 3.07
N PRO A 94 -15.80 5.12 2.18
CA PRO A 94 -16.81 4.70 1.21
C PRO A 94 -16.25 3.74 0.16
N ALA A 95 -14.97 3.81 -0.20
CA ALA A 95 -14.37 2.84 -1.11
C ALA A 95 -14.36 1.43 -0.51
N LEU A 96 -13.95 1.29 0.76
CA LEU A 96 -13.93 0.01 1.47
C LEU A 96 -15.33 -0.48 1.81
N LEU A 97 -16.25 0.41 2.20
CA LEU A 97 -17.66 0.06 2.40
C LEU A 97 -18.32 -0.37 1.10
N GLY A 98 -18.06 0.33 -0.01
CA GLY A 98 -18.53 -0.04 -1.34
C GLY A 98 -18.02 -1.42 -1.73
N LEU A 99 -16.72 -1.69 -1.51
CA LEU A 99 -16.12 -3.01 -1.71
C LEU A 99 -16.84 -4.10 -0.88
N MET A 100 -17.13 -3.82 0.38
CA MET A 100 -17.84 -4.74 1.27
C MET A 100 -19.24 -5.07 0.74
N VAL A 101 -19.98 -4.08 0.24
CA VAL A 101 -21.33 -4.27 -0.32
C VAL A 101 -21.28 -5.12 -1.60
N VAL A 102 -20.30 -4.89 -2.48
CA VAL A 102 -20.18 -5.63 -3.75
C VAL A 102 -19.44 -6.96 -3.63
N ALA A 103 -18.89 -7.28 -2.45
CA ALA A 103 -18.10 -8.49 -2.23
C ALA A 103 -18.84 -9.78 -2.63
N ASN A 104 -20.14 -9.87 -2.35
CA ASN A 104 -20.97 -11.02 -2.72
C ASN A 104 -21.17 -11.18 -4.24
N ASN A 105 -21.01 -10.11 -5.03
CA ASN A 105 -21.06 -10.16 -6.49
C ASN A 105 -19.68 -10.43 -7.11
N PHE A 106 -18.61 -10.07 -6.41
CA PHE A 106 -17.23 -10.27 -6.86
C PHE A 106 -16.67 -11.68 -6.58
N VAL A 107 -17.22 -12.39 -5.58
CA VAL A 107 -16.75 -13.71 -5.11
C VAL A 107 -17.73 -14.82 -5.49
N ARG A 108 -18.33 -14.75 -6.69
CA ARG A 108 -19.13 -15.84 -7.28
C ARG A 108 -18.37 -16.57 -8.36
#